data_AF-A0A7S4QR15-F1
#
_entry.id   AF-A0A7S4QR15-F1
#
_cell.length_a   1.000
_cell.length_b   1.000
_cell.length_c   1.000
_cell.angle_alpha   90.00
_cell.angle_beta   90.00
_cell.angle_gamma   90.00
#
_symmetry.space_group_name_H-M   'P 1'
#
loop_
_entity.id
_entity.type
_entity.pdbx_description
1 polymer ?
#
loop_
_entity_poly.entity_id
_entity_poly.type
_entity_poly.pdbx_seq_one_letter_code
_entity_poly.pdbx_strand_id
1 'polypeptide(L)'
;RGSQCERRCPAFPMAQPAVSSKPLPVPGPIAGGFYFAAVTGVVLFRLAVKKYRLFPTVLALCLGLQISAMVVVPLGVLIIRWCGGLKSEAFSKEPFSPAWLPRRGTLAGIAVLAFLHHSAHSNLTALEIWQGAAALEALAFALLASKLAVGQSAAGISAQKLVLDALRLSCRLVASLWLDRHLPRNSGNDLVRACDACSLLLVCGLLFGIFVQFRNTYQAAADSLRAPVLAPAALALALVVHVNIGGSYMPDVLFTLGLYLEVVSPLPQLQLAAVNGGVVDEATSHHLAAIFGSRLLALTFWWCIRTTWMKGTSFGGWLILLAGVLPLILLSHYMCFYLRECLNRSLFSGVPLVCDDG
;
A
#
# COMPACT_ATOMS: atom_id res chain seq x y z
N ARG A 1 16.34 -60.13 -51.50
CA ARG A 1 16.28 -59.21 -50.33
C ARG A 1 15.75 -57.88 -50.82
N GLY A 2 14.51 -57.57 -50.51
CA GLY A 2 13.82 -56.35 -50.96
C GLY A 2 12.39 -56.39 -50.44
N SER A 3 12.23 -56.02 -49.17
CA SER A 3 10.93 -55.89 -48.51
C SER A 3 10.77 -54.43 -48.09
N GLN A 4 10.00 -53.67 -48.88
CA GLN A 4 9.46 -52.37 -48.45
C GLN A 4 8.35 -52.65 -47.42
N CYS A 5 8.58 -52.22 -46.18
CA CYS A 5 7.61 -52.26 -45.10
C CYS A 5 7.12 -50.83 -44.88
N GLU A 6 5.92 -50.53 -45.39
CA GLU A 6 5.16 -49.32 -45.09
C GLU A 6 4.92 -49.21 -43.57
N ARG A 7 5.53 -48.23 -42.92
CA ARG A 7 5.19 -47.85 -41.54
C ARG A 7 4.21 -46.67 -41.57
N ARG A 8 2.95 -46.97 -41.24
CA ARG A 8 1.92 -45.99 -40.85
C ARG A 8 2.39 -45.21 -39.62
N CYS A 9 2.38 -43.88 -39.70
CA CYS A 9 2.42 -43.01 -38.53
C CYS A 9 1.08 -43.11 -37.76
N PRO A 10 1.08 -43.19 -36.42
CA PRO A 10 -0.16 -43.08 -35.66
C PRO A 10 -0.64 -41.63 -35.67
N ALA A 11 -1.90 -41.42 -36.06
CA ALA A 11 -2.58 -40.14 -35.96
C ALA A 11 -2.78 -39.80 -34.48
N PHE A 12 -2.19 -38.70 -34.02
CA PHE A 12 -2.53 -38.07 -32.74
C PHE A 12 -3.94 -37.47 -32.85
N PRO A 13 -4.88 -37.79 -31.94
CA PRO A 13 -6.15 -37.07 -31.89
C PRO A 13 -5.89 -35.66 -31.33
N MET A 14 -6.05 -34.63 -32.18
CA MET A 14 -6.17 -33.25 -31.75
C MET A 14 -7.53 -33.06 -31.04
N ALA A 15 -7.57 -33.33 -29.75
CA ALA A 15 -8.65 -32.86 -28.89
C ALA A 15 -8.39 -31.38 -28.57
N GLN A 16 -9.07 -30.47 -29.28
CA GLN A 16 -9.20 -29.09 -28.84
C GLN A 16 -9.96 -29.08 -27.50
N PRO A 17 -9.46 -28.46 -26.43
CA PRO A 17 -10.26 -28.28 -25.23
C PRO A 17 -11.41 -27.32 -25.57
N ALA A 18 -12.63 -27.83 -25.54
CA ALA A 18 -13.83 -27.02 -25.65
C ALA A 18 -13.82 -26.00 -24.50
N VAL A 19 -13.56 -24.73 -24.83
CA VAL A 19 -13.73 -23.60 -23.92
C VAL A 19 -15.24 -23.51 -23.65
N SER A 20 -15.66 -24.05 -22.51
CA SER A 20 -17.00 -23.87 -21.99
C SER A 20 -17.17 -22.39 -21.67
N SER A 21 -17.85 -21.66 -22.56
CA SER A 21 -18.32 -20.30 -22.35
C SER A 21 -19.47 -20.30 -21.34
N LYS A 22 -19.17 -20.63 -20.08
CA LYS A 22 -20.09 -20.31 -19.00
C LYS A 22 -20.17 -18.79 -18.92
N PRO A 23 -21.36 -18.18 -19.07
CA PRO A 23 -21.51 -16.75 -18.85
C PRO A 23 -21.03 -16.43 -17.43
N LEU A 24 -20.22 -15.37 -17.31
CA LEU A 24 -19.79 -14.83 -16.01
C LEU A 24 -21.04 -14.67 -15.13
N PRO A 25 -21.04 -15.22 -13.90
CA PRO A 25 -22.19 -15.11 -13.02
C PRO A 25 -22.52 -13.63 -12.81
N VAL A 26 -23.77 -13.27 -13.11
CA VAL A 26 -24.26 -11.90 -12.92
C VAL A 26 -24.06 -11.55 -11.44
N PRO A 27 -23.33 -10.47 -11.11
CA PRO A 27 -23.05 -10.12 -9.73
C PRO A 27 -24.38 -9.95 -9.00
N GLY A 28 -24.57 -10.71 -7.91
CA GLY A 28 -25.74 -10.55 -7.06
C GLY A 28 -25.87 -9.10 -6.54
N PRO A 29 -27.03 -8.69 -6.03
CA PRO A 29 -27.31 -7.30 -5.64
C PRO A 29 -26.25 -6.70 -4.68
N ILE A 30 -25.58 -7.55 -3.91
CA ILE A 30 -24.51 -7.16 -2.97
C ILE A 30 -23.15 -6.97 -3.67
N ALA A 31 -22.83 -7.77 -4.70
CA ALA A 31 -21.66 -7.56 -5.55
C ALA A 31 -21.80 -6.29 -6.42
N GLY A 32 -23.04 -5.91 -6.76
CA GLY A 32 -23.36 -4.59 -7.32
C GLY A 32 -22.97 -3.43 -6.41
N GLY A 33 -23.12 -3.58 -5.08
CA GLY A 33 -22.69 -2.59 -4.09
C GLY A 33 -21.16 -2.42 -4.01
N PHE A 34 -20.41 -3.50 -4.16
CA PHE A 34 -18.94 -3.46 -4.26
C PHE A 34 -18.45 -2.79 -5.52
N TYR A 35 -19.06 -3.18 -6.64
CA TYR A 35 -18.78 -2.57 -7.92
C TYR A 35 -19.12 -1.08 -7.88
N PHE A 36 -20.24 -0.72 -7.25
CA PHE A 36 -20.62 0.67 -7.01
C PHE A 36 -19.59 1.38 -6.14
N ALA A 37 -19.17 0.86 -4.99
CA ALA A 37 -18.16 1.50 -4.14
C ALA A 37 -16.80 1.67 -4.84
N ALA A 38 -16.33 0.66 -5.58
CA ALA A 38 -15.10 0.73 -6.35
C ALA A 38 -15.20 1.73 -7.51
N VAL A 39 -16.31 1.73 -8.25
CA VAL A 39 -16.59 2.70 -9.32
C VAL A 39 -16.75 4.10 -8.74
N THR A 40 -17.43 4.28 -7.61
CA THR A 40 -17.54 5.54 -6.89
C THR A 40 -16.17 6.02 -6.44
N GLY A 41 -15.31 5.16 -5.92
CA GLY A 41 -13.91 5.50 -5.59
C GLY A 41 -13.13 5.99 -6.81
N VAL A 42 -13.24 5.28 -7.95
CA VAL A 42 -12.59 5.67 -9.22
C VAL A 42 -13.18 6.95 -9.81
N VAL A 43 -14.49 7.16 -9.70
CA VAL A 43 -15.19 8.37 -10.16
C VAL A 43 -14.84 9.56 -9.29
N LEU A 44 -14.82 9.41 -7.96
CA LEU A 44 -14.37 10.44 -7.03
C LEU A 44 -12.90 10.79 -7.26
N PHE A 45 -12.04 9.80 -7.54
CA PHE A 45 -10.66 10.02 -7.96
C PHE A 45 -10.59 10.83 -9.27
N ARG A 46 -11.35 10.45 -10.31
CA ARG A 46 -11.43 11.22 -11.56
C ARG A 46 -11.97 12.64 -11.37
N LEU A 47 -12.96 12.82 -10.51
CA LEU A 47 -13.51 14.14 -10.15
C LEU A 47 -12.49 14.97 -9.37
N ALA A 48 -11.70 14.36 -8.48
CA ALA A 48 -10.59 15.02 -7.79
C ALA A 48 -9.50 15.45 -8.79
N VAL A 49 -9.12 14.57 -9.72
CA VAL A 49 -8.17 14.88 -10.81
C VAL A 49 -8.66 16.06 -11.67
N LYS A 50 -9.96 16.10 -12.00
CA LYS A 50 -10.57 17.14 -12.85
C LYS A 50 -10.81 18.47 -12.11
N LYS A 51 -11.31 18.44 -10.88
CA LYS A 51 -11.70 19.63 -10.10
C LYS A 51 -10.49 20.39 -9.55
N TYR A 52 -9.44 19.68 -9.15
CA TYR A 52 -8.29 20.29 -8.47
C TYR A 52 -7.07 20.43 -9.37
N ARG A 53 -7.21 20.14 -10.67
CA ARG A 53 -6.07 19.99 -11.59
C ARG A 53 -4.98 19.10 -10.96
N LEU A 54 -5.38 18.05 -10.24
CA LEU A 54 -4.45 17.02 -9.78
C LEU A 54 -3.90 16.22 -10.96
N PHE A 55 -4.47 16.37 -12.18
CA PHE A 55 -3.92 15.74 -13.38
C PHE A 55 -2.46 16.13 -13.60
N PRO A 56 -2.06 17.41 -13.74
CA PRO A 56 -0.64 17.76 -13.81
C PRO A 56 0.16 17.38 -12.58
N THR A 57 -0.41 17.23 -11.38
CA THR A 57 0.33 16.80 -10.17
C THR A 57 0.56 15.29 -10.12
N VAL A 58 -0.46 14.48 -10.43
CA VAL A 58 -0.41 13.02 -10.55
C VAL A 58 0.31 12.63 -11.82
N LEU A 59 0.15 13.38 -12.91
CA LEU A 59 0.90 13.25 -14.15
C LEU A 59 2.32 13.79 -13.99
N ALA A 60 2.62 14.81 -13.18
CA ALA A 60 4.01 15.18 -12.85
C ALA A 60 4.62 14.24 -11.82
N LEU A 61 3.82 13.58 -10.98
CA LEU A 61 4.29 12.45 -10.16
C LEU A 61 4.53 11.22 -11.02
N CYS A 62 3.66 10.90 -11.98
CA CYS A 62 3.79 9.74 -12.87
C CYS A 62 4.82 9.98 -13.98
N LEU A 63 4.83 11.15 -14.62
CA LEU A 63 5.82 11.59 -15.61
C LEU A 63 7.13 12.01 -14.94
N GLY A 64 7.09 12.60 -13.74
CA GLY A 64 8.29 12.83 -12.93
C GLY A 64 8.85 11.54 -12.39
N LEU A 65 8.01 10.56 -12.01
CA LEU A 65 8.45 9.17 -11.81
C LEU A 65 8.90 8.53 -13.11
N GLN A 66 8.40 8.88 -14.30
CA GLN A 66 8.86 8.29 -15.57
C GLN A 66 10.16 8.93 -16.06
N ILE A 67 10.36 10.23 -15.89
CA ILE A 67 11.59 10.97 -16.22
C ILE A 67 12.66 10.66 -15.17
N SER A 68 12.28 10.59 -13.88
CA SER A 68 13.17 10.04 -12.86
C SER A 68 13.37 8.54 -13.04
N ALA A 69 12.40 7.72 -13.45
CA ALA A 69 12.62 6.31 -13.81
C ALA A 69 13.33 6.12 -15.16
N MET A 70 13.54 7.16 -15.95
CA MET A 70 14.41 7.08 -17.13
C MET A 70 15.87 7.37 -16.80
N VAL A 71 16.18 7.92 -15.62
CA VAL A 71 17.56 8.23 -15.19
C VAL A 71 17.93 7.55 -13.86
N VAL A 72 17.10 7.64 -12.84
CA VAL A 72 17.25 7.08 -11.48
C VAL A 72 17.07 5.58 -11.44
N VAL A 73 16.15 5.02 -12.22
CA VAL A 73 16.02 3.56 -12.33
C VAL A 73 17.22 2.96 -13.06
N PRO A 74 17.71 3.47 -14.20
CA PRO A 74 18.94 2.96 -14.78
C PRO A 74 20.19 3.22 -13.93
N LEU A 75 20.31 4.35 -13.22
CA LEU A 75 21.39 4.57 -12.24
C LEU A 75 21.28 3.65 -11.02
N GLY A 76 20.08 3.46 -10.49
CA GLY A 76 19.78 2.51 -9.41
C GLY A 76 20.04 1.07 -9.85
N VAL A 77 19.75 0.73 -11.11
CA VAL A 77 20.07 -0.56 -11.73
C VAL A 77 21.56 -0.72 -11.93
N LEU A 78 22.29 0.32 -12.32
CA LEU A 78 23.75 0.29 -12.40
C LEU A 78 24.36 0.11 -11.01
N ILE A 79 23.81 0.73 -9.97
CA ILE A 79 24.25 0.57 -8.57
C ILE A 79 23.88 -0.82 -8.02
N ILE A 80 22.70 -1.35 -8.34
CA ILE A 80 22.24 -2.69 -7.94
C ILE A 80 22.99 -3.80 -8.69
N ARG A 81 23.28 -3.61 -10.00
CA ARG A 81 24.14 -4.50 -10.80
C ARG A 81 25.60 -4.44 -10.36
N TRP A 82 26.11 -3.24 -10.05
CA TRP A 82 27.46 -3.06 -9.51
C TRP A 82 27.60 -3.66 -8.10
N CYS A 83 26.51 -3.69 -7.33
CA CYS A 83 26.39 -4.46 -6.09
C CYS A 83 26.13 -5.96 -6.30
N GLY A 84 26.31 -6.49 -7.52
CA GLY A 84 26.12 -7.90 -7.89
C GLY A 84 26.70 -8.85 -6.84
N GLY A 85 25.81 -9.51 -6.11
CA GLY A 85 26.15 -10.31 -4.93
C GLY A 85 25.15 -10.26 -3.78
N LEU A 86 23.92 -9.77 -3.98
CA LEU A 86 22.84 -10.06 -3.03
C LEU A 86 22.36 -11.50 -3.27
N LYS A 87 23.01 -12.47 -2.64
CA LYS A 87 22.34 -13.73 -2.29
C LYS A 87 21.24 -13.33 -1.31
N SER A 88 20.05 -13.13 -1.87
CA SER A 88 18.86 -12.96 -1.06
C SER A 88 18.67 -14.29 -0.33
N GLU A 89 18.36 -14.20 0.96
CA GLU A 89 17.61 -15.27 1.60
C GLU A 89 16.20 -14.69 1.61
N ALA A 90 15.24 -15.42 1.08
CA ALA A 90 13.83 -15.11 1.05
C ALA A 90 13.37 -14.58 2.42
N PHE A 91 12.18 -13.96 2.46
CA PHE A 91 11.51 -13.60 3.72
C PHE A 91 11.52 -14.83 4.63
N SER A 92 12.53 -14.93 5.51
CA SER A 92 12.75 -16.15 6.28
C SER A 92 11.51 -16.34 7.15
N LYS A 93 11.24 -17.56 7.62
CA LYS A 93 10.08 -17.85 8.47
C LYS A 93 9.93 -16.93 9.70
N GLU A 94 10.95 -16.12 9.99
CA GLU A 94 10.98 -15.08 11.02
C GLU A 94 10.91 -13.68 10.38
N PRO A 95 9.77 -12.95 10.39
CA PRO A 95 9.62 -11.56 9.91
C PRO A 95 10.38 -10.48 10.72
N PHE A 96 11.04 -10.85 11.82
CA PHE A 96 11.41 -9.93 12.91
C PHE A 96 12.79 -10.15 13.54
N SER A 97 13.73 -10.78 12.85
CA SER A 97 15.12 -10.86 13.34
C SER A 97 15.76 -9.43 13.39
N PRO A 98 16.97 -9.24 13.95
CA PRO A 98 17.74 -7.99 13.82
C PRO A 98 18.73 -7.95 12.63
N ALA A 99 18.87 -9.05 11.86
CA ALA A 99 19.77 -9.16 10.69
C ALA A 99 19.39 -8.36 9.41
N TRP A 100 18.48 -7.38 9.51
CA TRP A 100 17.73 -6.70 8.43
C TRP A 100 18.35 -5.34 8.11
N LEU A 101 19.29 -4.90 8.94
CA LEU A 101 20.07 -3.66 8.81
C LEU A 101 21.58 -3.98 8.75
N PRO A 102 22.37 -3.49 7.76
CA PRO A 102 22.04 -3.05 6.41
C PRO A 102 22.63 -4.04 5.38
N ARG A 103 21.80 -4.90 4.78
CA ARG A 103 22.14 -5.53 3.49
C ARG A 103 22.07 -4.42 2.43
N ARG A 104 22.98 -4.40 1.45
CA ARG A 104 23.18 -3.31 0.45
C ARG A 104 21.88 -2.79 -0.21
N GLY A 105 20.84 -3.62 -0.32
CA GLY A 105 19.51 -3.22 -0.80
C GLY A 105 18.79 -2.17 0.07
N THR A 106 18.93 -2.23 1.40
CA THR A 106 18.30 -1.27 2.33
C THR A 106 18.90 0.14 2.14
N LEU A 107 20.22 0.24 1.91
CA LEU A 107 20.90 1.51 1.65
C LEU A 107 20.47 2.12 0.31
N ALA A 108 20.33 1.29 -0.74
CA ALA A 108 19.81 1.75 -2.04
C ALA A 108 18.35 2.23 -1.93
N GLY A 109 17.52 1.52 -1.18
CA GLY A 109 16.14 1.94 -0.89
C GLY A 109 16.07 3.27 -0.15
N ILE A 110 16.92 3.48 0.86
CA ILE A 110 17.02 4.75 1.60
C ILE A 110 17.44 5.90 0.68
N ALA A 111 18.40 5.66 -0.24
CA ALA A 111 18.83 6.68 -1.19
C ALA A 111 17.70 7.09 -2.16
N VAL A 112 16.93 6.12 -2.68
CA VAL A 112 15.77 6.38 -3.54
C VAL A 112 14.69 7.15 -2.77
N LEU A 113 14.42 6.75 -1.52
CA LEU A 113 13.47 7.44 -0.63
C LEU A 113 13.87 8.91 -0.40
N ALA A 114 15.14 9.15 -0.10
CA ALA A 114 15.66 10.50 0.12
C ALA A 114 15.51 11.38 -1.14
N PHE A 115 15.76 10.81 -2.32
CA PHE A 115 15.59 11.50 -3.60
C PHE A 115 14.12 11.82 -3.91
N LEU A 116 13.21 10.87 -3.71
CA LEU A 116 11.78 11.07 -3.93
C LEU A 116 11.21 12.13 -2.97
N HIS A 117 11.62 12.09 -1.70
CA HIS A 117 11.31 13.13 -0.72
C HIS A 117 11.82 14.50 -1.17
N HIS A 118 13.09 14.59 -1.62
CA HIS A 118 13.68 15.84 -2.11
C HIS A 118 12.92 16.39 -3.33
N SER A 119 12.58 15.52 -4.28
CA SER A 119 11.86 15.87 -5.51
C SER A 119 10.42 16.34 -5.24
N ALA A 120 9.71 15.71 -4.30
CA ALA A 120 8.40 16.17 -3.86
C ALA A 120 8.51 17.54 -3.17
N HIS A 121 9.51 17.73 -2.30
CA HIS A 121 9.77 18.98 -1.60
C HIS A 121 10.08 20.14 -2.55
N SER A 122 10.82 19.90 -3.64
CA SER A 122 11.24 20.97 -4.56
C SER A 122 10.16 21.40 -5.55
N ASN A 123 9.22 20.51 -5.90
CA ASN A 123 8.27 20.72 -7.00
C ASN A 123 6.83 20.95 -6.55
N LEU A 124 6.45 20.58 -5.33
CA LEU A 124 5.07 20.60 -4.85
C LEU A 124 4.93 21.47 -3.61
N THR A 125 3.77 22.12 -3.46
CA THR A 125 3.43 22.79 -2.20
C THR A 125 3.11 21.76 -1.11
N ALA A 126 3.33 22.10 0.15
CA ALA A 126 3.07 21.18 1.28
C ALA A 126 1.63 20.64 1.26
N LEU A 127 0.64 21.49 0.95
CA LEU A 127 -0.76 21.08 0.89
C LEU A 127 -1.02 20.08 -0.25
N GLU A 128 -0.42 20.26 -1.43
CA GLU A 128 -0.52 19.33 -2.55
C GLU A 128 0.13 17.97 -2.23
N ILE A 129 1.26 17.98 -1.52
CA ILE A 129 1.91 16.75 -1.05
C ILE A 129 0.96 15.97 -0.13
N TRP A 130 0.29 16.64 0.81
CA TRP A 130 -0.64 15.99 1.72
C TRP A 130 -1.89 15.45 1.01
N GLN A 131 -2.44 16.22 0.07
CA GLN A 131 -3.56 15.78 -0.77
C GLN A 131 -3.17 14.57 -1.64
N GLY A 132 -1.97 14.58 -2.23
CA GLY A 132 -1.42 13.47 -2.98
C GLY A 132 -1.26 12.21 -2.13
N ALA A 133 -0.79 12.35 -0.89
CA ALA A 133 -0.68 11.23 0.05
C ALA A 133 -2.02 10.56 0.32
N ALA A 134 -3.08 11.33 0.58
CA ALA A 134 -4.42 10.82 0.84
C ALA A 134 -5.07 10.22 -0.42
N ALA A 135 -4.89 10.85 -1.58
CA ALA A 135 -5.39 10.32 -2.85
C ALA A 135 -4.74 8.98 -3.23
N LEU A 136 -3.43 8.86 -3.01
CA LEU A 136 -2.68 7.64 -3.28
C LEU A 136 -3.06 6.49 -2.33
N GLU A 137 -3.37 6.81 -1.07
CA GLU A 137 -3.93 5.85 -0.11
C GLU A 137 -5.30 5.33 -0.56
N ALA A 138 -6.20 6.23 -0.98
CA ALA A 138 -7.51 5.85 -1.49
C ALA A 138 -7.38 4.97 -2.74
N LEU A 139 -6.46 5.31 -3.66
CA LEU A 139 -6.14 4.49 -4.83
C LEU A 139 -5.64 3.10 -4.42
N ALA A 140 -4.77 3.00 -3.40
CA ALA A 140 -4.29 1.74 -2.90
C ALA A 140 -5.45 0.83 -2.48
N PHE A 141 -6.40 1.33 -1.69
CA PHE A 141 -7.57 0.55 -1.29
C PHE A 141 -8.50 0.23 -2.45
N ALA A 142 -8.62 1.13 -3.44
CA ALA A 142 -9.40 0.87 -4.65
C ALA A 142 -8.81 -0.27 -5.49
N LEU A 143 -7.48 -0.38 -5.59
CA LEU A 143 -6.81 -1.51 -6.25
C LEU A 143 -7.06 -2.83 -5.54
N LEU A 144 -7.08 -2.83 -4.21
CA LEU A 144 -7.38 -4.03 -3.44
C LEU A 144 -8.87 -4.40 -3.57
N ALA A 145 -9.75 -3.41 -3.62
CA ALA A 145 -11.19 -3.61 -3.85
C ALA A 145 -11.46 -4.14 -5.25
N SER A 146 -10.76 -3.65 -6.28
CA SER A 146 -10.89 -4.17 -7.64
C SER A 146 -10.38 -5.60 -7.76
N LYS A 147 -9.26 -5.94 -7.09
CA LYS A 147 -8.80 -7.33 -6.97
C LYS A 147 -9.89 -8.24 -6.39
N LEU A 148 -10.50 -7.84 -5.27
CA LEU A 148 -11.55 -8.63 -4.62
C LEU A 148 -12.79 -8.75 -5.52
N ALA A 149 -13.19 -7.66 -6.18
CA ALA A 149 -14.36 -7.62 -7.06
C ALA A 149 -14.18 -8.42 -8.35
N VAL A 150 -13.00 -8.38 -8.97
CA VAL A 150 -12.72 -9.09 -10.23
C VAL A 150 -12.33 -10.54 -9.95
N GLY A 151 -11.42 -10.76 -9.00
CA GLY A 151 -10.90 -12.08 -8.67
C GLY A 151 -11.86 -12.95 -7.85
N GLN A 152 -12.90 -12.36 -7.24
CA GLN A 152 -13.89 -13.05 -6.41
C GLN A 152 -13.25 -13.95 -5.34
N SER A 153 -12.11 -13.50 -4.79
CA SER A 153 -11.29 -14.27 -3.85
C SER A 153 -10.56 -13.35 -2.88
N ALA A 154 -10.59 -13.71 -1.60
CA ALA A 154 -9.88 -13.04 -0.51
C ALA A 154 -8.46 -13.62 -0.27
N ALA A 155 -7.99 -14.53 -1.13
CA ALA A 155 -6.68 -15.15 -0.99
C ALA A 155 -5.55 -14.11 -1.08
N GLY A 156 -4.60 -14.17 -0.14
CA GLY A 156 -3.45 -13.26 -0.07
C GLY A 156 -3.77 -11.85 0.46
N ILE A 157 -4.97 -11.62 0.99
CA ILE A 157 -5.35 -10.35 1.65
C ILE A 157 -5.49 -10.58 3.15
N SER A 158 -4.77 -9.79 3.96
CA SER A 158 -4.90 -9.82 5.43
C SER A 158 -6.11 -9.01 5.88
N ALA A 159 -7.06 -9.66 6.54
CA ALA A 159 -8.19 -8.99 7.17
C ALA A 159 -7.75 -8.24 8.42
N GLN A 160 -6.74 -8.75 9.13
CA GLN A 160 -6.21 -8.10 10.34
C GLN A 160 -5.59 -6.74 10.02
N LYS A 161 -4.84 -6.62 8.91
CA LYS A 161 -4.40 -5.31 8.38
C LYS A 161 -5.57 -4.37 8.16
N LEU A 162 -6.61 -4.84 7.47
CA LEU A 162 -7.76 -4.01 7.10
C LEU A 162 -8.56 -3.53 8.33
N VAL A 163 -8.66 -4.35 9.38
CA VAL A 163 -9.25 -3.93 10.66
C VAL A 163 -8.44 -2.79 11.29
N LEU A 164 -7.11 -2.90 11.32
CA LEU A 164 -6.24 -1.85 11.84
C LEU A 164 -6.32 -0.56 11.00
N ASP A 165 -6.39 -0.69 9.67
CA ASP A 165 -6.58 0.46 8.77
C ASP A 165 -7.95 1.12 8.95
N ALA A 166 -9.03 0.35 9.15
CA ALA A 166 -10.36 0.89 9.43
C ALA A 166 -10.37 1.71 10.73
N LEU A 167 -9.75 1.17 11.78
CA LEU A 167 -9.64 1.85 13.07
C LEU A 167 -8.80 3.12 12.93
N ARG A 168 -7.64 3.04 12.27
CA ARG A 168 -6.76 4.18 12.00
C ARG A 168 -7.49 5.30 11.26
N LEU A 169 -8.17 4.98 10.17
CA LEU A 169 -8.92 5.96 9.36
C LEU A 169 -10.07 6.57 10.16
N SER A 170 -10.75 5.78 10.99
CA SER A 170 -11.80 6.27 11.90
C SER A 170 -11.23 7.27 12.91
N CYS A 171 -10.13 6.93 13.58
CA CYS A 171 -9.44 7.82 14.52
C CYS A 171 -8.98 9.11 13.82
N ARG A 172 -8.37 9.00 12.63
CA ARG A 172 -7.89 10.15 11.86
C ARG A 172 -9.04 11.09 11.45
N LEU A 173 -10.16 10.53 10.99
CA LEU A 173 -11.35 11.31 10.63
C LEU A 173 -11.93 12.05 11.84
N VAL A 174 -12.16 11.34 12.96
CA VAL A 174 -12.71 11.96 14.19
C VAL A 174 -11.76 13.03 14.72
N ALA A 175 -10.47 12.74 14.82
CA ALA A 175 -9.46 13.71 15.25
C ALA A 175 -9.44 14.93 14.32
N SER A 176 -9.55 14.73 13.00
CA SER A 176 -9.58 15.82 12.02
C SER A 176 -10.83 16.70 12.08
N LEU A 177 -11.94 16.19 12.62
CA LEU A 177 -13.16 16.98 12.83
C LEU A 177 -13.03 17.85 14.09
N TRP A 178 -12.32 17.35 15.10
CA TRP A 178 -12.18 18.06 16.38
C TRP A 178 -11.04 19.08 16.35
N LEU A 179 -9.94 18.75 15.67
CA LEU A 179 -8.75 19.58 15.54
C LEU A 179 -8.80 20.52 14.32
N ASP A 180 -9.97 20.72 13.70
CA ASP A 180 -10.13 21.33 12.36
C ASP A 180 -9.38 22.66 12.15
N ARG A 181 -9.27 23.52 13.19
CA ARG A 181 -8.50 24.78 13.15
C ARG A 181 -7.00 24.65 13.41
N HIS A 182 -6.56 23.53 13.97
CA HIS A 182 -5.18 23.26 14.36
C HIS A 182 -4.42 22.44 13.31
N LEU A 183 -5.11 21.75 12.39
CA LEU A 183 -4.46 21.13 11.24
C LEU A 183 -4.24 22.16 10.12
N PRO A 184 -3.11 22.09 9.40
CA PRO A 184 -2.82 22.95 8.25
C PRO A 184 -3.70 22.57 7.03
N ARG A 185 -4.97 22.94 7.10
CA ARG A 185 -6.04 22.57 6.16
C ARG A 185 -6.81 23.81 5.70
N ASN A 186 -7.22 23.81 4.43
CA ASN A 186 -8.04 24.87 3.86
C ASN A 186 -9.53 24.55 4.08
N SER A 187 -10.26 25.41 4.80
CA SER A 187 -11.60 25.14 5.34
C SER A 187 -12.72 24.93 4.31
N GLY A 188 -12.52 25.39 3.07
CA GLY A 188 -13.59 25.41 2.05
C GLY A 188 -13.72 24.15 1.18
N ASN A 189 -12.69 23.30 1.09
CA ASN A 189 -12.72 22.15 0.17
C ASN A 189 -11.65 21.11 0.52
N ASP A 190 -11.98 20.26 1.48
CA ASP A 190 -11.02 19.38 2.11
C ASP A 190 -10.96 18.00 1.46
N LEU A 191 -10.14 17.92 0.42
CA LEU A 191 -9.82 16.69 -0.29
C LEU A 191 -9.32 15.58 0.61
N VAL A 192 -8.49 15.90 1.60
CA VAL A 192 -7.87 14.88 2.46
C VAL A 192 -8.97 14.17 3.26
N ARG A 193 -9.92 14.90 3.84
CA ARG A 193 -11.04 14.29 4.57
C ARG A 193 -11.95 13.48 3.64
N ALA A 194 -12.18 13.95 2.41
CA ALA A 194 -12.94 13.19 1.43
C ALA A 194 -12.23 11.88 1.03
N CYS A 195 -10.91 11.91 0.82
CA CYS A 195 -10.09 10.73 0.54
C CYS A 195 -10.04 9.77 1.74
N ASP A 196 -9.97 10.29 2.97
CA ASP A 196 -9.99 9.51 4.19
C ASP A 196 -11.33 8.77 4.36
N ALA A 197 -12.44 9.48 4.17
CA ALA A 197 -13.78 8.90 4.20
C ALA A 197 -13.98 7.84 3.09
N CYS A 198 -13.51 8.13 1.87
CA CYS A 198 -13.52 7.18 0.77
C CYS A 198 -12.70 5.92 1.08
N SER A 199 -11.48 6.09 1.62
CA SER A 199 -10.62 4.99 2.04
C SER A 199 -11.30 4.14 3.11
N LEU A 200 -11.94 4.77 4.10
CA LEU A 200 -12.66 4.04 5.15
C LEU A 200 -13.82 3.22 4.57
N LEU A 201 -14.60 3.80 3.65
CA LEU A 201 -15.68 3.09 2.96
C LEU A 201 -15.14 1.89 2.15
N LEU A 202 -14.03 2.06 1.43
CA LEU A 202 -13.40 0.98 0.67
C LEU A 202 -12.90 -0.14 1.60
N VAL A 203 -12.28 0.20 2.73
CA VAL A 203 -11.80 -0.77 3.73
C VAL A 203 -12.97 -1.51 4.39
N CYS A 204 -14.03 -0.80 4.78
CA CYS A 204 -15.25 -1.43 5.31
C CYS A 204 -15.89 -2.37 4.29
N GLY A 205 -15.94 -1.96 3.02
CA GLY A 205 -16.34 -2.82 1.91
C GLY A 205 -15.46 -4.07 1.86
N LEU A 206 -14.15 -3.93 1.74
CA LEU A 206 -13.21 -5.05 1.71
C LEU A 206 -13.41 -6.03 2.87
N LEU A 207 -13.55 -5.52 4.11
CA LEU A 207 -13.80 -6.35 5.29
C LEU A 207 -15.12 -7.13 5.17
N PHE A 208 -16.20 -6.47 4.72
CA PHE A 208 -17.46 -7.14 4.46
C PHE A 208 -17.32 -8.21 3.36
N GLY A 209 -16.54 -7.94 2.32
CA GLY A 209 -16.30 -8.88 1.23
C GLY A 209 -15.55 -10.11 1.71
N ILE A 210 -14.52 -9.92 2.54
CA ILE A 210 -13.73 -11.01 3.12
C ILE A 210 -14.55 -11.86 4.09
N PHE A 211 -15.26 -11.24 5.03
CA PHE A 211 -15.95 -11.99 6.09
C PHE A 211 -17.30 -12.58 5.69
N VAL A 212 -17.97 -12.00 4.69
CA VAL A 212 -19.31 -12.43 4.27
C VAL A 212 -19.29 -13.14 2.93
N GLN A 213 -18.71 -12.56 1.88
CA GLN A 213 -18.83 -13.09 0.52
C GLN A 213 -17.77 -14.15 0.21
N PHE A 214 -16.52 -13.84 0.52
CA PHE A 214 -15.34 -14.63 0.12
C PHE A 214 -14.70 -15.34 1.30
N ARG A 215 -15.47 -15.61 2.36
CA ARG A 215 -14.99 -16.23 3.61
C ARG A 215 -14.23 -17.53 3.37
N ASN A 216 -14.68 -18.32 2.39
CA ASN A 216 -14.08 -19.63 2.08
C ASN A 216 -12.68 -19.52 1.45
N THR A 217 -12.33 -18.39 0.84
CA THR A 217 -11.01 -18.17 0.24
C THR A 217 -10.07 -17.38 1.14
N TYR A 218 -10.56 -16.91 2.29
CA TYR A 218 -9.76 -16.20 3.28
C TYR A 218 -8.84 -17.16 4.06
N GLN A 219 -7.56 -16.84 4.09
CA GLN A 219 -6.51 -17.67 4.70
C GLN A 219 -6.35 -17.36 6.20
N ALA A 220 -7.40 -17.60 6.99
CA ALA A 220 -7.43 -17.25 8.42
C ALA A 220 -6.30 -17.88 9.25
N ALA A 221 -5.86 -19.09 8.90
CA ALA A 221 -4.76 -19.77 9.59
C ALA A 221 -3.39 -19.10 9.34
N ALA A 222 -3.19 -18.52 8.15
CA ALA A 222 -1.95 -17.82 7.79
C ALA A 222 -1.94 -16.36 8.29
N ASP A 223 -3.10 -15.72 8.40
CA ASP A 223 -3.30 -14.36 8.93
C ASP A 223 -3.32 -14.34 10.47
N SER A 224 -2.26 -14.84 11.08
CA SER A 224 -2.21 -15.11 12.53
C SER A 224 -1.86 -13.89 13.40
N LEU A 225 -1.38 -12.78 12.82
CA LEU A 225 -1.10 -11.54 13.57
C LEU A 225 -2.39 -10.77 13.86
N ARG A 226 -2.91 -10.92 15.08
CA ARG A 226 -4.27 -10.47 15.39
C ARG A 226 -4.33 -8.96 15.69
N ALA A 227 -5.15 -8.25 14.93
CA ALA A 227 -5.57 -6.87 15.22
C ALA A 227 -6.09 -6.65 16.66
N PRO A 228 -6.86 -7.56 17.29
CA PRO A 228 -7.28 -7.38 18.69
C PRO A 228 -6.13 -7.44 19.71
N VAL A 229 -4.90 -7.76 19.32
CA VAL A 229 -3.71 -7.62 20.18
C VAL A 229 -3.00 -6.30 19.90
N LEU A 230 -2.82 -5.96 18.63
CA LEU A 230 -2.09 -4.75 18.22
C LEU A 230 -2.85 -3.46 18.52
N ALA A 231 -4.16 -3.41 18.28
CA ALA A 231 -4.96 -2.20 18.48
C ALA A 231 -5.04 -1.77 19.95
N PRO A 232 -5.32 -2.67 20.93
CA PRO A 232 -5.29 -2.28 22.34
C PRO A 232 -3.91 -1.86 22.82
N ALA A 233 -2.83 -2.48 22.35
CA ALA A 233 -1.47 -2.06 22.68
C ALA A 233 -1.17 -0.64 22.18
N ALA A 234 -1.57 -0.33 20.93
CA ALA A 234 -1.45 1.02 20.37
C ALA A 234 -2.30 2.04 21.14
N LEU A 235 -3.53 1.66 21.56
CA LEU A 235 -4.39 2.52 22.38
C LEU A 235 -3.80 2.78 23.76
N ALA A 236 -3.33 1.74 24.46
CA ALA A 236 -2.69 1.89 25.75
C ALA A 236 -1.47 2.82 25.66
N LEU A 237 -0.66 2.67 24.61
CA LEU A 237 0.46 3.57 24.38
C LEU A 237 -0.01 5.00 24.09
N ALA A 238 -1.03 5.20 23.25
CA ALA A 238 -1.55 6.54 22.94
C ALA A 238 -2.16 7.26 24.16
N LEU A 239 -2.77 6.52 25.10
CA LEU A 239 -3.31 7.11 26.33
C LEU A 239 -2.21 7.69 27.23
N VAL A 240 -1.04 7.05 27.27
CA VAL A 240 0.10 7.45 28.11
C VAL A 240 1.03 8.41 27.37
N VAL A 241 1.27 8.17 26.08
CA VAL A 241 2.20 8.90 25.23
C VAL A 241 1.43 9.42 24.01
N HIS A 242 1.05 10.70 24.06
CA HIS A 242 0.35 11.38 22.97
C HIS A 242 1.03 12.71 22.60
N VAL A 243 0.81 13.12 21.34
CA VAL A 243 1.19 14.43 20.85
C VAL A 243 0.17 15.45 21.33
N ASN A 244 0.61 16.56 21.91
CA ASN A 244 -0.26 17.69 22.25
C ASN A 244 -0.34 18.67 21.06
N ILE A 245 -1.47 18.68 20.34
CA ILE A 245 -1.70 19.52 19.15
C ILE A 245 -2.76 20.59 19.44
N GLY A 246 -3.90 20.17 19.97
CA GLY A 246 -5.07 21.04 20.17
C GLY A 246 -5.29 21.49 21.62
N GLY A 247 -4.39 21.12 22.54
CA GLY A 247 -4.55 21.39 23.98
C GLY A 247 -5.69 20.61 24.64
N SER A 248 -6.25 19.62 23.94
CA SER A 248 -7.40 18.82 24.38
C SER A 248 -7.02 17.34 24.34
N TYR A 249 -7.07 16.69 25.50
CA TYR A 249 -6.56 15.32 25.70
C TYR A 249 -7.12 14.30 24.70
N MET A 250 -8.45 14.23 24.54
CA MET A 250 -9.09 13.19 23.73
C MET A 250 -8.76 13.27 22.22
N PRO A 251 -8.91 14.43 21.53
CA PRO A 251 -8.52 14.51 20.12
C PRO A 251 -7.02 14.29 19.89
N ASP A 252 -6.17 14.71 20.83
CA ASP A 252 -4.72 14.49 20.79
C ASP A 252 -4.37 12.99 20.91
N VAL A 253 -5.05 12.27 21.80
CA VAL A 253 -4.97 10.80 21.92
C VAL A 253 -5.44 10.11 20.66
N LEU A 254 -6.60 10.50 20.10
CA LEU A 254 -7.12 9.90 18.86
C LEU A 254 -6.21 10.13 17.65
N PHE A 255 -5.64 11.33 17.54
CA PHE A 255 -4.64 11.64 16.52
C PHE A 255 -3.41 10.75 16.67
N THR A 256 -2.89 10.64 17.89
CA THR A 256 -1.69 9.83 18.16
C THR A 256 -1.95 8.33 18.00
N LEU A 257 -3.13 7.84 18.37
CA LEU A 257 -3.57 6.48 18.11
C LEU A 257 -3.59 6.19 16.62
N GLY A 258 -4.06 7.13 15.79
CA GLY A 258 -3.97 7.03 14.33
C GLY A 258 -2.54 6.81 13.85
N LEU A 259 -1.58 7.58 14.37
CA LEU A 259 -0.15 7.42 14.04
C LEU A 259 0.40 6.05 14.46
N TYR A 260 0.05 5.55 15.64
CA TYR A 260 0.53 4.24 16.10
C TYR A 260 -0.08 3.08 15.31
N LEU A 261 -1.38 3.16 15.01
CA LEU A 261 -2.05 2.18 14.16
C LEU A 261 -1.47 2.17 12.74
N GLU A 262 -1.00 3.33 12.26
CA GLU A 262 -0.31 3.45 10.97
C GLU A 262 1.02 2.69 10.92
N VAL A 263 1.75 2.65 12.04
CA VAL A 263 2.99 1.87 12.16
C VAL A 263 2.71 0.38 12.16
N VAL A 264 1.69 -0.07 12.88
CA VAL A 264 1.44 -1.51 13.08
C VAL A 264 0.55 -2.14 12.01
N SER A 265 -0.24 -1.36 11.26
CA SER A 265 -1.18 -1.90 10.26
C SER A 265 -0.53 -2.67 9.10
N PRO A 266 0.69 -2.37 8.62
CA PRO A 266 1.33 -3.17 7.57
C PRO A 266 1.74 -4.58 8.03
N LEU A 267 1.96 -4.79 9.33
CA LEU A 267 2.56 -6.01 9.88
C LEU A 267 1.78 -7.29 9.54
N PRO A 268 0.44 -7.35 9.69
CA PRO A 268 -0.28 -8.60 9.41
C PRO A 268 -0.22 -9.01 7.94
N GLN A 269 -0.19 -8.05 7.02
CA GLN A 269 -0.07 -8.34 5.58
C GLN A 269 1.33 -8.79 5.19
N LEU A 270 2.38 -8.21 5.80
CA LEU A 270 3.75 -8.67 5.62
C LEU A 270 3.94 -10.08 6.18
N GLN A 271 3.36 -10.37 7.34
CA GLN A 271 3.38 -11.73 7.90
C GLN A 271 2.61 -12.73 7.03
N LEU A 272 1.45 -12.35 6.49
CA LEU A 272 0.71 -13.21 5.58
C LEU A 272 1.54 -13.53 4.31
N ALA A 273 2.21 -12.53 3.75
CA ALA A 273 3.13 -12.72 2.63
C ALA A 273 4.28 -13.67 2.99
N ALA A 274 4.87 -13.53 4.18
CA ALA A 274 5.92 -14.39 4.72
C ALA A 274 5.49 -15.86 4.78
N VAL A 275 4.33 -16.11 5.41
CA VAL A 275 3.79 -17.45 5.61
C VAL A 275 3.47 -18.12 4.28
N ASN A 276 3.06 -17.33 3.28
CA ASN A 276 2.82 -17.79 1.92
C ASN A 276 4.10 -17.92 1.06
N GLY A 277 5.28 -18.01 1.69
CA GLY A 277 6.55 -18.21 0.98
C GLY A 277 7.00 -16.99 0.18
N GLY A 278 6.60 -15.78 0.59
CA GLY A 278 6.94 -14.54 -0.12
C GLY A 278 6.17 -14.33 -1.42
N VAL A 279 5.13 -15.13 -1.69
CA VAL A 279 4.29 -14.96 -2.87
C VAL A 279 3.20 -13.93 -2.59
N VAL A 280 3.21 -12.84 -3.34
CA VAL A 280 2.20 -11.78 -3.26
C VAL A 280 1.61 -11.54 -4.64
N ASP A 281 0.29 -11.57 -4.71
CA ASP A 281 -0.43 -11.27 -5.94
C ASP A 281 -0.12 -9.84 -6.45
N GLU A 282 -0.17 -9.66 -7.76
CA GLU A 282 0.18 -8.39 -8.43
C GLU A 282 -0.64 -7.20 -7.89
N ALA A 283 -1.96 -7.36 -7.75
CA ALA A 283 -2.81 -6.27 -7.26
C ALA A 283 -2.56 -5.94 -5.78
N THR A 284 -2.29 -6.96 -4.95
CA THR A 284 -1.87 -6.76 -3.56
C THR A 284 -0.51 -6.06 -3.49
N SER A 285 0.36 -6.33 -4.46
CA SER A 285 1.69 -5.72 -4.56
C SER A 285 1.63 -4.25 -4.93
N HIS A 286 0.82 -3.89 -5.94
CA HIS A 286 0.54 -2.49 -6.27
C HIS A 286 -0.14 -1.75 -5.11
N HIS A 287 -1.04 -2.42 -4.37
CA HIS A 287 -1.63 -1.86 -3.16
C HIS A 287 -0.55 -1.49 -2.13
N LEU A 288 0.35 -2.41 -1.80
CA LEU A 288 1.44 -2.15 -0.85
C LEU A 288 2.36 -1.02 -1.33
N ALA A 289 2.71 -1.00 -2.63
CA ALA A 289 3.53 0.05 -3.23
C ALA A 289 2.87 1.43 -3.15
N ALA A 290 1.56 1.52 -3.42
CA ALA A 290 0.79 2.74 -3.29
C ALA A 290 0.69 3.21 -1.82
N ILE A 291 0.48 2.28 -0.86
CA ILE A 291 0.52 2.62 0.57
C ILE A 291 1.88 3.20 0.97
N PHE A 292 2.98 2.58 0.53
CA PHE A 292 4.33 3.08 0.80
C PHE A 292 4.56 4.48 0.23
N GLY A 293 4.18 4.72 -1.04
CA GLY A 293 4.26 6.05 -1.64
C GLY A 293 3.41 7.08 -0.88
N SER A 294 2.21 6.68 -0.43
CA SER A 294 1.35 7.53 0.40
C SER A 294 2.03 7.91 1.72
N ARG A 295 2.66 6.95 2.41
CA ARG A 295 3.42 7.22 3.65
C ARG A 295 4.60 8.15 3.41
N LEU A 296 5.31 7.97 2.30
CA LEU A 296 6.45 8.82 1.94
C LEU A 296 6.02 10.27 1.71
N LEU A 297 4.91 10.48 0.98
CA LEU A 297 4.35 11.80 0.78
C LEU A 297 3.85 12.40 2.10
N ALA A 298 3.18 11.63 2.95
CA ALA A 298 2.74 12.09 4.26
C ALA A 298 3.93 12.52 5.14
N LEU A 299 5.01 11.72 5.19
CA LEU A 299 6.24 12.08 5.90
C LEU A 299 6.87 13.34 5.32
N THR A 300 6.90 13.47 3.99
CA THR A 300 7.43 14.67 3.30
C THR A 300 6.61 15.91 3.67
N PHE A 301 5.29 15.80 3.66
CA PHE A 301 4.39 16.88 4.06
C PHE A 301 4.73 17.38 5.46
N TRP A 302 4.74 16.46 6.44
CA TRP A 302 5.17 16.79 7.78
C TRP A 302 6.58 17.41 7.70
N TRP A 303 7.59 16.78 7.12
CA TRP A 303 8.92 17.39 7.05
C TRP A 303 8.93 18.85 6.52
N CYS A 304 8.14 19.17 5.48
CA CYS A 304 8.01 20.52 4.92
C CYS A 304 7.47 21.55 5.90
N ILE A 305 6.38 21.23 6.61
CA ILE A 305 5.71 22.15 7.54
C ILE A 305 6.30 22.13 8.95
N ARG A 306 7.42 21.43 9.16
CA ARG A 306 7.99 21.21 10.50
C ARG A 306 8.24 22.48 11.30
N THR A 307 8.67 23.56 10.63
CA THR A 307 8.96 24.84 11.30
C THR A 307 7.71 25.56 11.77
N THR A 308 6.53 25.22 11.25
CA THR A 308 5.26 25.87 11.62
C THR A 308 4.58 25.19 12.80
N TRP A 309 4.71 23.86 12.95
CA TRP A 309 4.13 23.13 14.08
C TRP A 309 5.15 22.71 15.16
N MET A 310 6.44 22.49 14.83
CA MET A 310 7.47 22.20 15.82
C MET A 310 8.02 23.51 16.39
N LYS A 311 7.48 23.93 17.53
CA LYS A 311 8.11 25.00 18.33
C LYS A 311 9.29 24.39 19.12
N GLY A 312 10.50 24.50 18.58
CA GLY A 312 11.73 24.01 19.24
C GLY A 312 11.87 22.47 19.23
N THR A 313 12.43 21.91 20.30
CA THR A 313 12.62 20.45 20.49
C THR A 313 11.37 19.76 21.03
N SER A 314 10.20 20.03 20.43
CA SER A 314 8.94 19.44 20.90
C SER A 314 8.93 17.92 20.73
N PHE A 315 8.79 17.18 21.83
CA PHE A 315 8.65 15.71 21.84
C PHE A 315 7.61 15.21 20.83
N GLY A 316 6.45 15.88 20.77
CA GLY A 316 5.37 15.53 19.85
C GLY A 316 5.73 15.63 18.36
N GLY A 317 6.52 16.62 17.98
CA GLY A 317 6.97 16.78 16.59
C GLY A 317 7.89 15.64 16.14
N TRP A 318 8.84 15.24 16.99
CA TRP A 318 9.68 14.07 16.74
C TRP A 318 8.89 12.77 16.72
N LEU A 319 7.86 12.65 17.57
CA LEU A 319 6.98 11.47 17.59
C LEU A 319 6.20 11.31 16.27
N ILE A 320 5.68 12.40 15.70
CA ILE A 320 5.02 12.39 14.38
C ILE A 320 6.00 11.91 13.30
N LEU A 321 7.22 12.46 13.27
CA LEU A 321 8.23 12.07 12.28
C LEU A 321 8.65 10.61 12.44
N LEU A 322 8.87 10.15 13.68
CA LEU A 322 9.20 8.76 13.98
C LEU A 322 8.09 7.81 13.51
N ALA A 323 6.83 8.14 13.82
CA ALA A 323 5.68 7.35 13.36
C ALA A 323 5.52 7.36 11.84
N GLY A 324 6.00 8.40 11.13
CA GLY A 324 6.04 8.42 9.67
C GLY A 324 7.19 7.60 9.06
N VAL A 325 8.32 7.48 9.75
CA VAL A 325 9.50 6.73 9.27
C VAL A 325 9.35 5.22 9.50
N LEU A 326 8.80 4.78 10.63
CA LEU A 326 8.69 3.35 10.98
C LEU A 326 7.94 2.51 9.93
N PRO A 327 6.76 2.90 9.41
CA PRO A 327 6.06 2.14 8.37
C PRO A 327 6.86 2.07 7.07
N LEU A 328 7.61 3.12 6.73
CA LEU A 328 8.51 3.12 5.56
C LEU A 328 9.64 2.12 5.73
N ILE A 329 10.25 2.03 6.92
CA ILE A 329 11.27 1.02 7.21
C ILE A 329 10.67 -0.39 7.07
N LEU A 330 9.52 -0.64 7.68
CA LEU A 330 8.84 -1.95 7.63
C LEU A 330 8.53 -2.39 6.19
N LEU A 331 8.07 -1.47 5.34
CA LEU A 331 7.73 -1.75 3.96
C LEU A 331 8.93 -1.69 3.00
N SER A 332 10.06 -1.06 3.40
CA SER A 332 11.20 -0.78 2.53
C SER A 332 11.78 -2.04 1.88
N HIS A 333 11.90 -3.12 2.66
CA HIS A 333 12.46 -4.37 2.19
C HIS A 333 11.61 -4.97 1.07
N TYR A 334 10.29 -5.02 1.29
CA TYR A 334 9.33 -5.46 0.29
C TYR A 334 9.37 -4.56 -0.97
N MET A 335 9.50 -3.24 -0.79
CA MET A 335 9.58 -2.31 -1.92
C MET A 335 10.81 -2.53 -2.80
N CYS A 336 11.94 -2.93 -2.25
CA CYS A 336 13.12 -3.26 -3.04
C CYS A 336 12.84 -4.41 -4.01
N PHE A 337 12.11 -5.45 -3.57
CA PHE A 337 11.70 -6.56 -4.44
C PHE A 337 10.68 -6.15 -5.48
N TYR A 338 9.65 -5.41 -5.07
CA TYR A 338 8.63 -4.88 -5.98
C TYR A 338 9.27 -4.06 -7.11
N LEU A 339 10.17 -3.14 -6.77
CA LEU A 339 10.87 -2.32 -7.76
C LEU A 339 11.76 -3.16 -8.66
N ARG A 340 12.54 -4.10 -8.12
CA ARG A 340 13.35 -5.02 -8.93
C ARG A 340 12.51 -5.76 -9.96
N GLU A 341 11.33 -6.25 -9.57
CA GLU A 341 10.48 -7.02 -10.48
C GLU A 341 9.79 -6.16 -11.52
N CYS A 342 9.34 -4.95 -11.18
CA CYS A 342 8.85 -3.97 -12.15
C CYS A 342 9.90 -3.53 -13.19
N LEU A 343 11.19 -3.76 -12.92
CA LEU A 343 12.28 -3.43 -13.83
C LEU A 343 12.69 -4.61 -14.70
N ASN A 344 12.62 -5.82 -14.16
CA ASN A 344 12.90 -7.03 -14.90
C ASN A 344 11.71 -7.48 -15.77
N ARG A 345 10.49 -7.10 -15.38
CA ARG A 345 9.24 -7.42 -16.06
C ARG A 345 8.44 -6.15 -16.35
N SER A 346 7.61 -6.17 -17.38
CA SER A 346 6.63 -5.10 -17.61
C SER A 346 5.69 -4.97 -16.40
N LEU A 347 5.31 -3.73 -16.07
CA LEU A 347 4.50 -3.34 -14.90
C LEU A 347 3.11 -4.02 -14.79
N PHE A 348 2.71 -4.80 -15.80
CA PHE A 348 1.42 -5.49 -15.94
C PHE A 348 1.63 -6.92 -16.44
N SER A 349 2.54 -7.65 -15.81
CA SER A 349 2.88 -9.00 -16.28
C SER A 349 1.79 -10.03 -15.97
N GLY A 350 0.84 -9.74 -15.07
CA GLY A 350 -0.22 -10.68 -14.71
C GLY A 350 0.25 -11.85 -13.84
N VAL A 351 1.55 -11.89 -13.50
CA VAL A 351 2.16 -12.98 -12.74
C VAL A 351 2.36 -12.53 -11.29
N PRO A 352 2.03 -13.39 -10.30
CA PRO A 352 2.28 -13.06 -8.90
C PRO A 352 3.76 -12.76 -8.66
N LEU A 353 4.05 -11.78 -7.81
CA LEU A 353 5.40 -11.49 -7.37
C LEU A 353 5.85 -12.60 -6.44
N VAL A 354 6.91 -13.29 -6.82
CA VAL A 354 7.57 -14.29 -5.98
C VAL A 354 8.85 -13.66 -5.45
N CYS A 355 8.91 -13.46 -4.14
CA CYS A 355 10.14 -13.05 -3.47
C CYS A 355 11.05 -14.27 -3.24
N ASP A 356 11.54 -14.89 -4.31
CA ASP A 356 12.42 -16.07 -4.25
C ASP A 356 13.89 -15.79 -4.62
N ASP A 357 14.76 -16.66 -4.12
CA ASP A 357 16.20 -16.64 -4.37
C ASP A 357 16.52 -17.51 -5.59
N GLY A 358 16.42 -16.91 -6.78
CA GLY A 358 16.80 -17.56 -8.04
C GLY A 358 18.23 -18.12 -8.05
#